data_AF-A0A8I0ZY13-F1
#
_entry.id   AF-A0A8I0ZY13-F1
#
_cell.length_a   1.000
_cell.length_b   1.000
_cell.length_c   1.000
_cell.angle_alpha   90.00
_cell.angle_beta   90.00
_cell.angle_gamma   90.00
#
_symmetry.space_group_name_H-M   'P 1'
#
loop_
_entity.id
_entity.type
_entity.pdbx_description
1 polymer ?
#
loop_
_entity_poly.entity_id
_entity_poly.type
_entity_poly.pdbx_seq_one_letter_code
_entity_poly.pdbx_strand_id
1 'polypeptide(L)'
;MILKKFHSSTTAGHFVSTTCVRPLLDRCIQVKDVRNVVADSLYQREWALFRTASPVITCDDPVIFVSGPPLTRKYSVGALMSAVVLYPVNPYCVLVMLRPGLRHRGPYRLDKSETHSINTELVGAAAKTTFERPGDGIAAHIAVPPRPPQIELDDETVKRLDTEAALQLLLRAVSPRSRWADVETAPAWPVPRWYSG
;
A
#
# COMPACT_ATOMS: atom_id res chain seq x y z
N MET A 1 -33.53 4.61 -13.94
CA MET A 1 -34.75 4.10 -13.27
C MET A 1 -34.88 4.85 -11.95
N ILE A 2 -35.85 5.77 -11.88
CA ILE A 2 -36.07 6.73 -10.79
C ILE A 2 -37.27 6.24 -10.00
N LEU A 3 -37.15 6.07 -8.68
CA LEU A 3 -38.28 5.73 -7.81
C LEU A 3 -38.37 6.68 -6.61
N LYS A 4 -39.49 7.43 -6.68
CA LYS A 4 -40.24 8.28 -5.74
C LYS A 4 -39.83 8.41 -4.27
N LYS A 5 -39.82 9.69 -3.86
CA LYS A 5 -40.00 10.24 -2.52
C LYS A 5 -41.32 9.78 -1.86
N PHE A 6 -41.28 9.60 -0.54
CA PHE A 6 -42.43 9.79 0.35
C PHE A 6 -42.18 11.01 1.25
N HIS A 7 -43.17 11.89 1.34
CA HIS A 7 -43.26 12.97 2.33
C HIS A 7 -44.18 12.51 3.47
N SER A 8 -43.77 12.83 4.69
CA SER A 8 -44.63 12.85 5.88
C SER A 8 -44.12 13.99 6.77
N SER A 9 -44.85 15.10 6.76
CA SER A 9 -44.69 16.23 7.69
C SER A 9 -45.41 15.93 8.99
N THR A 10 -44.83 16.25 10.16
CA THR A 10 -45.54 16.81 11.33
C THR A 10 -44.52 17.34 12.36
N THR A 11 -44.52 18.67 12.49
CA THR A 11 -44.43 19.54 13.69
C THR A 11 -43.20 19.58 14.61
N ALA A 12 -42.83 20.82 14.92
CA ALA A 12 -41.69 21.31 15.68
C ALA A 12 -41.77 21.11 17.21
N GLY A 13 -40.59 21.10 17.84
CA GLY A 13 -40.38 21.31 19.26
C GLY A 13 -38.93 21.73 19.53
N HIS A 14 -38.73 22.96 19.99
CA HIS A 14 -37.47 23.48 20.55
C HIS A 14 -37.18 22.83 21.92
N PHE A 15 -35.91 22.49 22.24
CA PHE A 15 -35.13 23.06 23.36
C PHE A 15 -33.74 22.39 23.56
N VAL A 16 -32.73 23.25 23.76
CA VAL A 16 -31.55 23.16 24.64
C VAL A 16 -30.32 22.27 24.30
N SER A 17 -29.22 23.01 24.18
CA SER A 17 -27.81 22.64 24.29
C SER A 17 -27.42 22.21 25.71
N THR A 18 -26.76 21.05 25.87
CA THR A 18 -25.83 20.82 27.00
C THR A 18 -24.80 19.73 26.64
N THR A 19 -23.54 20.14 26.56
CA THR A 19 -22.31 19.50 27.07
C THR A 19 -22.13 17.96 27.00
N CYS A 20 -21.13 17.58 26.19
CA CYS A 20 -20.08 16.57 26.45
C CYS A 20 -20.35 15.46 27.48
N VAL A 21 -20.49 14.22 27.01
CA VAL A 21 -19.90 13.03 27.65
C VAL A 21 -19.56 12.01 26.55
N ARG A 22 -18.26 11.77 26.32
CA ARG A 22 -17.78 10.57 25.62
C ARG A 22 -18.05 9.36 26.52
N PRO A 23 -18.66 8.27 26.05
CA PRO A 23 -18.48 6.97 26.67
C PRO A 23 -17.29 6.27 25.98
N LEU A 24 -16.14 6.32 26.66
CA LEU A 24 -15.20 5.21 26.65
C LEU A 24 -15.94 3.99 27.19
N LEU A 25 -16.14 2.96 26.36
CA LEU A 25 -16.36 1.60 26.83
C LEU A 25 -16.08 0.62 25.70
N ASP A 26 -14.98 -0.10 25.90
CA ASP A 26 -14.81 -1.53 25.62
C ASP A 26 -15.92 -2.19 24.81
N ARG A 27 -15.54 -2.84 23.71
CA ARG A 27 -15.50 -4.32 23.65
C ARG A 27 -15.21 -4.81 22.24
N CYS A 28 -14.26 -5.76 22.21
CA CYS A 28 -14.17 -6.88 21.30
C CYS A 28 -14.17 -6.54 19.80
N ILE A 29 -13.01 -6.69 19.16
CA ILE A 29 -12.93 -6.94 17.71
C ILE A 29 -13.91 -8.08 17.39
N GLN A 30 -15.07 -7.73 16.86
CA GLN A 30 -16.00 -8.68 16.31
C GLN A 30 -15.35 -9.18 15.02
N VAL A 31 -15.18 -10.49 14.87
CA VAL A 31 -14.68 -11.12 13.63
C VAL A 31 -15.51 -10.72 12.39
N LYS A 32 -16.69 -10.10 12.58
CA LYS A 32 -17.52 -9.49 11.54
C LYS A 32 -16.99 -8.14 11.00
N ASP A 33 -16.28 -7.35 11.80
CA ASP A 33 -15.63 -6.10 11.37
C ASP A 33 -14.31 -6.37 10.59
N VAL A 34 -13.81 -7.60 10.67
CA VAL A 34 -12.56 -8.04 10.02
C VAL A 34 -12.74 -8.27 8.51
N ARG A 35 -13.98 -8.24 7.99
CA ARG A 35 -14.23 -8.56 6.57
C ARG A 35 -13.51 -7.62 5.59
N ASN A 36 -13.11 -6.43 6.01
CA ASN A 36 -12.54 -5.42 5.10
C ASN A 36 -11.45 -4.55 5.74
N VAL A 37 -10.61 -5.11 6.61
CA VAL A 37 -9.49 -4.38 7.26
C VAL A 37 -8.60 -3.65 6.24
N VAL A 38 -8.38 -4.25 5.08
CA VAL A 38 -7.61 -3.62 3.99
C VAL A 38 -8.36 -2.45 3.37
N ALA A 39 -9.67 -2.60 3.11
CA ALA A 39 -10.47 -1.52 2.51
C ALA A 39 -10.60 -0.32 3.45
N ASP A 40 -10.83 -0.56 4.74
CA ASP A 40 -10.84 0.50 5.76
C ASP A 40 -9.46 1.18 5.87
N SER A 41 -8.39 0.39 5.90
CA SER A 41 -7.02 0.91 5.90
C SER A 41 -6.72 1.78 4.67
N LEU A 42 -7.21 1.43 3.49
CA LEU A 42 -7.05 2.25 2.29
C LEU A 42 -7.92 3.51 2.35
N TYR A 43 -9.18 3.38 2.79
CA TYR A 43 -10.14 4.49 2.87
C TYR A 43 -9.68 5.62 3.80
N GLN A 44 -9.04 5.29 4.92
CA GLN A 44 -8.58 6.28 5.90
C GLN A 44 -7.32 7.07 5.46
N ARG A 45 -6.73 6.74 4.31
CA ARG A 45 -5.52 7.41 3.81
C ARG A 45 -5.79 8.78 3.21
N GLU A 46 -4.75 9.59 3.11
CA GLU A 46 -4.76 10.82 2.34
C GLU A 46 -4.48 10.52 0.87
N TRP A 47 -5.46 10.72 -0.01
CA TRP A 47 -5.37 10.34 -1.42
C TRP A 47 -5.05 11.54 -2.29
N ALA A 48 -4.13 11.37 -3.24
CA ALA A 48 -3.88 12.36 -4.28
C ALA A 48 -3.41 11.71 -5.58
N LEU A 49 -3.78 12.33 -6.69
CA LEU A 49 -3.23 12.00 -8.00
C LEU A 49 -2.04 12.91 -8.28
N PHE A 50 -0.89 12.30 -8.53
CA PHE A 50 0.30 13.01 -8.97
C PHE A 50 0.47 12.85 -10.47
N ARG A 51 0.75 13.97 -11.16
CA ARG A 51 1.30 13.92 -12.52
C ARG A 51 2.79 13.63 -12.45
N THR A 52 3.35 12.93 -13.41
CA THR A 52 4.79 12.64 -13.45
C THR A 52 5.48 13.39 -14.59
N ALA A 53 6.76 13.73 -14.39
CA ALA A 53 7.57 14.40 -15.41
C ALA A 53 8.08 13.44 -16.49
N SER A 54 8.11 12.14 -16.21
CA SER A 54 8.50 11.06 -17.12
C SER A 54 7.52 9.90 -17.04
N PRO A 55 7.55 8.94 -17.98
CA PRO A 55 6.66 7.78 -17.92
C PRO A 55 6.87 6.94 -16.67
N VAL A 56 5.79 6.38 -16.15
CA VAL A 56 5.74 5.40 -15.07
C VAL A 56 5.38 4.05 -15.65
N ILE A 57 6.11 3.03 -15.21
CA ILE A 57 5.86 1.64 -15.60
C ILE A 57 4.74 1.03 -14.75
N THR A 58 4.31 -0.18 -15.06
CA THR A 58 3.48 -1.00 -14.16
C THR A 58 4.04 -2.41 -14.06
N CYS A 59 3.43 -3.28 -13.27
CA CYS A 59 3.86 -4.68 -13.10
C CYS A 59 2.65 -5.60 -12.89
N ASP A 60 2.95 -6.88 -12.69
CA ASP A 60 1.97 -7.94 -12.45
C ASP A 60 1.17 -7.78 -11.13
N ASP A 61 1.69 -7.03 -10.17
CA ASP A 61 0.97 -6.59 -8.97
C ASP A 61 1.08 -5.05 -8.82
N PRO A 62 0.18 -4.27 -9.43
CA PRO A 62 0.34 -2.82 -9.59
C PRO A 62 0.03 -2.00 -8.33
N VAL A 63 -0.43 -2.63 -7.25
CA VAL A 63 -0.71 -1.94 -5.98
C VAL A 63 0.52 -2.08 -5.08
N ILE A 64 1.34 -1.03 -5.06
CA ILE A 64 2.65 -1.09 -4.39
C ILE A 64 2.55 -0.55 -2.98
N PHE A 65 2.85 -1.41 -2.01
CA PHE A 65 2.96 -1.04 -0.61
C PHE A 65 4.39 -0.63 -0.28
N VAL A 66 4.59 0.68 -0.17
CA VAL A 66 5.89 1.23 0.22
C VAL A 66 5.92 1.37 1.72
N SER A 67 6.79 0.57 2.35
CA SER A 67 7.26 0.82 3.71
C SER A 67 7.77 2.25 3.82
N GLY A 68 7.88 2.79 5.02
CA GLY A 68 8.52 4.08 5.20
C GLY A 68 8.93 4.24 6.64
N PRO A 69 9.56 5.37 6.99
CA PRO A 69 9.97 5.63 8.36
C PRO A 69 8.80 5.40 9.36
N PRO A 70 9.05 4.78 10.52
CA PRO A 70 10.35 4.39 11.08
C PRO A 70 10.86 3.01 10.64
N LEU A 71 10.16 2.31 9.73
CA LEU A 71 10.61 1.00 9.26
C LEU A 71 11.86 1.14 8.38
N THR A 72 12.67 0.09 8.33
CA THR A 72 13.81 -0.02 7.40
C THR A 72 13.38 -0.64 6.08
N ARG A 73 14.24 -0.55 5.06
CA ARG A 73 14.03 -1.20 3.75
C ARG A 73 13.95 -2.73 3.82
N LYS A 74 14.26 -3.33 4.97
CA LYS A 74 14.22 -4.80 5.18
C LYS A 74 12.82 -5.38 5.24
N TYR A 75 11.83 -4.56 5.57
CA TYR A 75 10.46 -5.02 5.75
C TYR A 75 9.64 -4.76 4.49
N SER A 76 8.94 -5.80 4.05
CA SER A 76 7.74 -5.65 3.23
C SER A 76 6.54 -5.57 4.16
N VAL A 77 5.57 -4.73 3.82
CA VAL A 77 4.39 -4.52 4.64
C VAL A 77 3.14 -4.45 3.79
N GLY A 78 2.00 -4.89 4.33
CA GLY A 78 0.71 -4.72 3.68
C GLY A 78 0.16 -3.30 3.86
N ALA A 79 -1.07 -3.11 3.35
CA ALA A 79 -1.80 -1.86 3.45
C ALA A 79 -1.70 -1.26 4.85
N LEU A 80 -2.09 -1.95 5.92
CA LEU A 80 -2.14 -1.37 7.27
C LEU A 80 -0.86 -0.65 7.74
N MET A 81 0.31 -1.18 7.40
CA MET A 81 1.60 -0.73 7.93
C MET A 81 2.40 0.13 6.93
N SER A 82 2.03 0.10 5.66
CA SER A 82 2.67 0.91 4.60
C SER A 82 2.53 2.42 4.88
N ALA A 83 3.62 3.16 4.64
CA ALA A 83 3.60 4.61 4.70
C ALA A 83 2.88 5.19 3.49
N VAL A 84 3.08 4.57 2.33
CA VAL A 84 2.52 4.98 1.04
C VAL A 84 2.00 3.76 0.30
N VAL A 85 0.81 3.89 -0.29
CA VAL A 85 0.31 2.96 -1.31
C VAL A 85 0.33 3.68 -2.65
N LEU A 86 0.92 3.04 -3.66
CA LEU A 86 1.03 3.56 -5.02
C LEU A 86 0.22 2.71 -5.97
N TYR A 87 -0.41 3.37 -6.94
CA TYR A 87 -1.08 2.70 -8.05
C TYR A 87 -0.89 3.51 -9.34
N PRO A 88 -0.18 2.99 -10.35
CA PRO A 88 -0.08 3.63 -11.66
C PRO A 88 -1.45 3.67 -12.34
N VAL A 89 -2.02 4.86 -12.54
CA VAL A 89 -3.32 5.03 -13.21
C VAL A 89 -3.13 5.05 -14.72
N ASN A 90 -2.08 5.73 -15.17
CA ASN A 90 -1.61 5.73 -16.54
C ASN A 90 -0.11 6.12 -16.54
N PRO A 91 0.58 6.09 -17.68
CA PRO A 91 2.03 6.31 -17.68
C PRO A 91 2.48 7.71 -17.24
N TYR A 92 1.60 8.71 -17.13
CA TYR A 92 1.97 10.03 -16.59
C TYR A 92 1.22 10.39 -15.30
N CYS A 93 0.60 9.42 -14.65
CA CYS A 93 -0.22 9.65 -13.47
C CYS A 93 -0.19 8.48 -12.50
N VAL A 94 0.09 8.78 -11.24
CA VAL A 94 0.12 7.80 -10.14
C VAL A 94 -0.84 8.26 -9.05
N LEU A 95 -1.68 7.33 -8.59
CA LEU A 95 -2.45 7.49 -7.36
C LEU A 95 -1.55 7.19 -6.17
N VAL A 96 -1.50 8.13 -5.23
CA VAL A 96 -0.69 8.05 -4.01
C VAL A 96 -1.63 8.14 -2.82
N MET A 97 -1.58 7.14 -1.94
CA MET A 97 -2.37 7.10 -0.73
C MET A 97 -1.42 7.05 0.48
N LEU A 98 -1.28 8.17 1.18
CA LEU A 98 -0.41 8.27 2.36
C LEU A 98 -1.15 7.81 3.61
N ARG A 99 -0.49 7.10 4.51
CA ARG A 99 -1.08 6.72 5.80
C ARG A 99 -1.50 7.95 6.62
N PRO A 100 -2.48 7.81 7.53
CA PRO A 100 -2.82 8.86 8.48
C PRO A 100 -1.59 9.43 9.19
N GLY A 101 -1.53 10.75 9.33
CA GLY A 101 -0.40 11.48 9.92
C GLY A 101 0.67 11.94 8.94
N LEU A 102 0.72 11.38 7.72
CA LEU A 102 1.49 11.95 6.61
C LEU A 102 0.63 12.90 5.78
N ARG A 103 1.28 13.78 5.02
CA ARG A 103 0.61 14.82 4.21
C ARG A 103 1.29 14.97 2.87
N HIS A 104 0.48 15.19 1.83
CA HIS A 104 0.98 15.56 0.51
C HIS A 104 1.56 16.97 0.57
N ARG A 105 2.89 17.06 0.60
CA ARG A 105 3.61 18.33 0.44
C ARG A 105 3.72 18.62 -1.05
N GLY A 106 3.21 19.77 -1.49
CA GLY A 106 3.16 20.14 -2.90
C GLY A 106 4.55 20.25 -3.55
N PRO A 107 4.64 20.33 -4.89
CA PRO A 107 3.53 20.26 -5.87
C PRO A 107 3.02 18.83 -6.12
N TYR A 108 1.77 18.69 -6.58
CA TYR A 108 1.17 17.40 -7.06
C TYR A 108 1.72 16.96 -8.42
N ARG A 109 3.00 17.26 -8.67
CA ARG A 109 3.77 16.85 -9.83
C ARG A 109 5.08 16.27 -9.34
N LEU A 110 5.35 15.03 -9.72
CA LEU A 110 6.62 14.39 -9.48
C LEU A 110 7.63 14.86 -10.52
N ASP A 111 8.81 15.25 -10.05
CA ASP A 111 9.94 15.50 -10.95
C ASP A 111 10.51 14.18 -11.52
N LYS A 112 11.56 14.28 -12.35
CA LYS A 112 12.17 13.11 -12.99
C LYS A 112 12.82 12.15 -11.97
N SER A 113 13.44 12.68 -10.92
CA SER A 113 14.09 11.88 -9.88
C SER A 113 13.07 11.16 -8.99
N GLU A 114 12.00 11.87 -8.64
CA GLU A 114 10.86 11.33 -7.90
C GLU A 114 10.15 10.25 -8.70
N THR A 115 9.91 10.51 -9.99
CA THR A 115 9.32 9.51 -10.90
C THR A 115 10.21 8.28 -11.06
N HIS A 116 11.53 8.47 -11.19
CA HIS A 116 12.48 7.35 -11.23
C HIS A 116 12.43 6.53 -9.94
N SER A 117 12.37 7.17 -8.77
CA SER A 117 12.25 6.46 -7.49
C SER A 117 10.97 5.62 -7.39
N ILE A 118 9.86 6.09 -7.96
CA ILE A 118 8.61 5.32 -8.05
C ILE A 118 8.77 4.12 -8.99
N ASN A 119 9.41 4.29 -10.14
CA ASN A 119 9.71 3.18 -11.05
C ASN A 119 10.60 2.13 -10.37
N THR A 120 11.58 2.54 -9.56
CA THR A 120 12.41 1.62 -8.78
C THR A 120 11.59 0.77 -7.81
N GLU A 121 10.58 1.36 -7.15
CA GLU A 121 9.66 0.58 -6.31
C GLU A 121 8.80 -0.38 -7.13
N LEU A 122 8.31 0.04 -8.30
CA LEU A 122 7.50 -0.82 -9.18
C LEU A 122 8.29 -2.04 -9.67
N VAL A 123 9.54 -1.84 -10.13
CA VAL A 123 10.42 -2.96 -10.51
C VAL A 123 10.74 -3.83 -9.28
N GLY A 124 11.01 -3.20 -8.13
CA GLY A 124 11.30 -3.93 -6.89
C GLY A 124 10.13 -4.78 -6.42
N ALA A 125 8.91 -4.30 -6.61
CA ALA A 125 7.69 -4.97 -6.19
C ALA A 125 7.17 -6.00 -7.20
N ALA A 126 7.52 -5.90 -8.48
CA ALA A 126 7.14 -6.88 -9.51
C ALA A 126 7.50 -8.31 -9.07
N ALA A 127 6.56 -9.24 -9.21
CA ALA A 127 6.80 -10.64 -8.89
C ALA A 127 7.53 -11.33 -10.04
N LYS A 128 7.05 -11.13 -11.27
CA LYS A 128 7.63 -11.73 -12.49
C LYS A 128 7.92 -10.71 -13.59
N THR A 129 7.03 -9.75 -13.82
CA THR A 129 7.06 -8.96 -15.06
C THR A 129 6.70 -7.50 -14.81
N THR A 130 7.40 -6.61 -15.50
CA THR A 130 7.08 -5.18 -15.60
C THR A 130 6.59 -4.86 -17.01
N PHE A 131 5.74 -3.85 -17.11
CA PHE A 131 5.16 -3.39 -18.37
C PHE A 131 5.41 -1.89 -18.54
N GLU A 132 5.83 -1.52 -19.74
CA GLU A 132 6.13 -0.14 -20.12
C GLU A 132 5.70 0.12 -21.57
N ARG A 133 5.74 1.36 -22.02
CA ARG A 133 5.43 1.65 -23.42
C ARG A 133 6.57 1.17 -24.33
N PRO A 134 6.26 0.76 -25.56
CA PRO A 134 7.29 0.45 -26.54
C PRO A 134 8.28 1.62 -26.71
N GLY A 135 9.57 1.34 -26.55
CA GLY A 135 10.65 2.32 -26.73
C GLY A 135 11.08 3.08 -25.47
N ASP A 136 10.38 2.93 -24.34
CA ASP A 136 10.75 3.62 -23.09
C ASP A 136 12.06 3.07 -22.48
N GLY A 137 12.21 1.73 -22.43
CA GLY A 137 13.41 1.07 -21.90
C GLY A 137 13.66 1.28 -20.41
N ILE A 138 12.67 1.75 -19.65
CA ILE A 138 12.83 2.19 -18.25
C ILE A 138 13.21 1.02 -17.36
N ALA A 139 12.46 -0.07 -17.42
CA ALA A 139 12.66 -1.23 -16.54
C ALA A 139 14.05 -1.87 -16.77
N ALA A 140 14.54 -1.87 -18.01
CA ALA A 140 15.85 -2.41 -18.35
C ALA A 140 17.02 -1.64 -17.71
N HIS A 141 16.80 -0.38 -17.34
CA HIS A 141 17.80 0.48 -16.70
C HIS A 141 17.71 0.52 -15.17
N ILE A 142 16.80 -0.25 -14.57
CA ILE A 142 16.61 -0.32 -13.12
C ILE A 142 17.11 -1.67 -12.61
N ALA A 143 18.22 -1.65 -11.88
CA ALA A 143 18.75 -2.85 -11.23
C ALA A 143 18.01 -3.10 -9.91
N VAL A 144 17.43 -4.30 -9.76
CA VAL A 144 16.86 -4.78 -8.51
C VAL A 144 17.50 -6.11 -8.10
N PRO A 145 17.68 -6.36 -6.79
CA PRO A 145 18.17 -7.65 -6.31
C PRO A 145 17.27 -8.81 -6.77
N PRO A 146 17.85 -10.00 -7.01
CA PRO A 146 17.05 -11.19 -7.28
C PRO A 146 16.16 -11.50 -6.06
N ARG A 147 14.94 -12.01 -6.31
CA ARG A 147 14.14 -12.56 -5.21
C ARG A 147 14.83 -13.84 -4.71
N PRO A 148 14.86 -14.06 -3.39
CA PRO A 148 15.26 -15.37 -2.89
C PRO A 148 14.31 -16.44 -3.49
N PRO A 149 14.84 -17.61 -3.88
CA PRO A 149 14.02 -18.67 -4.42
C PRO A 149 12.94 -19.04 -3.41
N GLN A 150 11.70 -19.12 -3.89
CA GLN A 150 10.61 -19.63 -3.08
C GLN A 150 10.83 -21.13 -2.91
N ILE A 151 10.95 -21.60 -1.67
CA ILE A 151 11.07 -23.03 -1.40
C ILE A 151 9.70 -23.63 -1.68
N GLU A 152 9.55 -24.29 -2.83
CA GLU A 152 8.41 -25.18 -3.08
C GLU A 152 8.60 -26.41 -2.23
N LEU A 153 7.64 -26.68 -1.35
CA LEU A 153 7.62 -27.93 -0.58
C LEU A 153 7.04 -29.03 -1.46
N ASP A 154 7.69 -30.18 -1.46
CA ASP A 154 7.07 -31.39 -2.01
C ASP A 154 6.03 -31.98 -1.04
N ASP A 155 5.13 -32.81 -1.58
CA ASP A 155 4.03 -33.41 -0.83
C ASP A 155 4.53 -34.24 0.37
N GLU A 156 5.71 -34.83 0.25
CA GLU A 156 6.32 -35.64 1.31
C GLU A 156 6.87 -34.80 2.46
N THR A 157 7.41 -33.61 2.18
CA THR A 157 7.85 -32.66 3.19
C THR A 157 6.65 -32.05 3.90
N VAL A 158 5.58 -31.71 3.17
CA VAL A 158 4.34 -31.18 3.76
C VAL A 158 3.74 -32.16 4.77
N LYS A 159 3.70 -33.47 4.45
CA LYS A 159 3.18 -34.52 5.35
C LYS A 159 4.00 -34.70 6.64
N ARG A 160 5.27 -34.27 6.63
CA ARG A 160 6.20 -34.40 7.78
C ARG A 160 6.24 -33.16 8.66
N LEU A 161 5.63 -32.05 8.24
CA LEU A 161 5.55 -30.85 9.05
C LEU A 161 4.56 -31.07 10.19
N ASP A 162 4.98 -30.76 11.42
CA ASP A 162 4.05 -30.60 12.52
C ASP A 162 3.24 -29.30 12.35
N THR A 163 2.18 -29.15 13.14
CA THR A 163 1.25 -28.01 13.05
C THR A 163 1.95 -26.66 13.23
N GLU A 164 2.95 -26.57 14.11
CA GLU A 164 3.67 -25.32 14.37
C GLU A 164 4.60 -24.97 13.21
N ALA A 165 5.34 -25.94 12.68
CA ALA A 165 6.21 -25.78 11.53
C ALA A 165 5.42 -25.44 10.26
N ALA A 166 4.26 -26.06 10.05
CA ALA A 166 3.34 -25.74 8.97
C ALA A 166 2.80 -24.30 9.08
N LEU A 167 2.42 -23.87 10.29
CA LEU A 167 1.98 -22.50 10.55
C LEU A 167 3.11 -21.48 10.29
N GLN A 168 4.31 -21.73 10.81
CA GLN A 168 5.48 -20.87 10.58
C GLN A 168 5.80 -20.74 9.09
N LEU A 169 5.68 -21.85 8.35
CA LEU A 169 5.93 -21.86 6.92
C LEU A 169 4.86 -21.11 6.14
N LEU A 170 3.58 -21.27 6.50
CA LEU A 170 2.48 -20.46 5.96
C LEU A 170 2.71 -18.97 6.22
N LEU A 171 3.03 -18.59 7.46
CA LEU A 171 3.27 -17.19 7.82
C LEU A 171 4.46 -16.57 7.07
N ARG A 172 5.53 -17.35 6.84
CA ARG A 172 6.68 -16.94 6.03
C ARG A 172 6.36 -16.85 4.54
N ALA A 173 5.61 -17.82 4.00
CA ALA A 173 5.20 -17.82 2.59
C ALA A 173 4.24 -16.65 2.28
N VAL A 174 3.40 -16.27 3.23
CA VAL A 174 2.42 -15.18 3.09
C VAL A 174 3.05 -13.79 3.28
N SER A 175 4.28 -13.70 3.80
CA SER A 175 4.99 -12.43 4.01
C SER A 175 6.22 -12.32 3.10
N PRO A 176 6.08 -11.85 1.84
CA PRO A 176 7.22 -11.67 0.95
C PRO A 176 8.25 -10.79 1.62
N ARG A 177 9.52 -11.23 1.69
CA ARG A 177 10.59 -10.34 2.15
C ARG A 177 10.80 -9.23 1.12
N SER A 178 11.11 -8.03 1.60
CA SER A 178 11.54 -6.94 0.72
C SER A 178 12.79 -7.39 -0.05
N ARG A 179 12.85 -7.11 -1.37
CA ARG A 179 14.05 -7.35 -2.17
C ARG A 179 15.28 -6.61 -1.62
N TRP A 180 15.04 -5.54 -0.86
CA TRP A 180 16.07 -4.69 -0.28
C TRP A 180 16.56 -5.17 1.09
N ALA A 181 16.13 -6.35 1.57
CA ALA A 181 16.41 -6.82 2.93
C ALA A 181 17.88 -7.15 3.20
N ASP A 182 18.54 -7.78 2.23
CA ASP A 182 19.91 -8.27 2.35
C ASP A 182 20.89 -7.46 1.49
N VAL A 183 20.50 -6.24 1.10
CA VAL A 183 21.33 -5.32 0.31
C VAL A 183 22.05 -4.36 1.25
N GLU A 184 23.36 -4.23 1.08
CA GLU A 184 24.21 -3.33 1.88
C GLU A 184 23.77 -1.86 1.74
N THR A 185 23.51 -1.43 0.50
CA THR A 185 23.04 -0.07 0.19
C THR A 185 21.68 -0.13 -0.51
N ALA A 186 20.60 -0.14 0.27
CA ALA A 186 19.24 -0.04 -0.26
C ALA A 186 18.94 1.40 -0.74
N PRO A 187 18.09 1.58 -1.76
CA PRO A 187 17.69 2.91 -2.21
C PRO A 187 16.96 3.69 -1.12
N ALA A 188 17.07 5.01 -1.17
CA ALA A 188 16.29 5.90 -0.32
C ALA A 188 14.78 5.75 -0.56
N TRP A 189 13.97 6.17 0.41
CA TRP A 189 12.51 6.15 0.26
C TRP A 189 12.07 7.04 -0.91
N PRO A 190 11.07 6.60 -1.70
CA PRO A 190 10.65 7.34 -2.88
C PRO A 190 9.94 8.62 -2.48
N VAL A 191 10.25 9.71 -3.17
CA VAL A 191 9.67 11.04 -2.93
C VAL A 191 9.87 11.49 -1.46
N PRO A 192 11.09 11.92 -1.07
CA PRO A 192 11.44 12.22 0.32
C PRO A 192 10.49 13.19 1.04
N ARG A 193 9.89 14.13 0.30
CA ARG A 193 8.96 15.13 0.85
C ARG A 193 7.70 14.51 1.48
N TRP A 194 7.34 13.27 1.18
CA TRP A 194 6.21 12.60 1.84
C TRP A 194 6.48 12.19 3.29
N TYR A 195 7.76 12.02 3.67
CA TYR A 195 8.15 11.53 4.99
C TYR A 195 8.75 12.61 5.89
N SER A 196 9.07 13.77 5.32
CA SER A 196 9.44 14.93 6.13
C SER A 196 8.24 15.30 7.01
N GLY A 197 8.44 15.31 8.32
CA GLY A 197 7.50 15.70 9.36
C GLY A 197 8.03 16.92 10.05
#